data_AF-A0A2D7WCS2-F1
#
_entry.id   AF-A0A2D7WCS2-F1
#
_cell.length_a   1.000
_cell.length_b   1.000
_cell.length_c   1.000
_cell.angle_alpha   90.00
_cell.angle_beta   90.00
_cell.angle_gamma   90.00
#
_symmetry.space_group_name_H-M   'P 1'
#
loop_
_entity.id
_entity.type
_entity.pdbx_description
1 polymer ?
#
loop_
_entity_poly.entity_id
_entity_poly.type
_entity_poly.pdbx_seq_one_letter_code
_entity_poly.pdbx_strand_id
1 'polypeptide(L)'
;MPRIKGWGHRSSAIDLRSKLRLSDGQPLLFPHVNQLIRDALKRADMTDLLQLDGLEVHDCFSITEYTVIDHCGLTAPGESWKAIEEGRICKDGDFPVNASGGLIGLGHPVGATGVRMLLDCYKQVSGQAGETQITNAKNMATFNLGGSATTCASFIVGINE
;
A
#
# COMPACT_ATOMS: atom_id res chain seq x y z
N MET A 1 -10.17 -16.97 10.36
CA MET A 1 -9.26 -17.44 9.28
C MET A 1 -8.98 -16.28 8.33
N PRO A 2 -7.70 -15.97 8.05
CA PRO A 2 -7.32 -14.93 7.09
C PRO A 2 -7.87 -15.21 5.69
N ARG A 3 -8.30 -14.16 4.98
CA ARG A 3 -8.77 -14.23 3.60
C ARG A 3 -8.52 -12.91 2.87
N ILE A 4 -8.53 -12.96 1.54
CA ILE A 4 -8.59 -11.73 0.73
C ILE A 4 -10.02 -11.18 0.84
N LYS A 5 -10.17 -9.99 1.43
CA LYS A 5 -11.44 -9.28 1.59
C LYS A 5 -11.71 -8.36 0.39
N GLY A 6 -10.67 -7.73 -0.14
CA GLY A 6 -10.78 -6.79 -1.25
C GLY A 6 -9.57 -6.86 -2.17
N TRP A 7 -9.73 -6.37 -3.38
CA TRP A 7 -8.67 -6.32 -4.37
C TRP A 7 -8.89 -5.20 -5.37
N GLY A 8 -7.82 -4.73 -5.98
CA GLY A 8 -7.83 -3.75 -7.05
C GLY A 8 -6.78 -4.08 -8.09
N HIS A 9 -7.04 -3.67 -9.34
CA HIS A 9 -6.06 -3.65 -10.41
C HIS A 9 -6.31 -2.47 -11.34
N ARG A 10 -5.24 -1.74 -11.69
CA ARG A 10 -5.28 -0.62 -12.63
C ARG A 10 -4.03 -0.64 -13.51
N SER A 11 -4.22 -0.29 -14.78
CA SER A 11 -3.13 -0.05 -15.71
C SER A 11 -3.23 1.36 -16.28
N SER A 12 -2.11 1.92 -16.67
CA SER A 12 -1.97 3.22 -17.31
C SER A 12 -0.97 3.14 -18.46
N ALA A 13 -0.77 4.24 -19.17
CA ALA A 13 0.18 4.31 -20.27
C ALA A 13 1.62 4.09 -19.77
N ILE A 14 2.47 3.45 -20.58
CA ILE A 14 3.91 3.31 -20.29
C ILE A 14 4.57 4.70 -20.27
N ASP A 15 4.23 5.54 -21.25
CA ASP A 15 4.75 6.91 -21.36
C ASP A 15 4.38 7.78 -20.14
N LEU A 16 5.39 8.45 -19.58
CA LEU A 16 5.21 9.34 -18.43
C LEU A 16 4.37 10.56 -18.78
N ARG A 17 4.56 11.17 -19.95
CA ARG A 17 3.80 12.38 -20.32
C ARG A 17 2.30 12.09 -20.37
N SER A 18 1.92 10.92 -20.84
CA SER A 18 0.55 10.44 -20.88
C SER A 18 -0.03 10.27 -19.48
N LYS A 19 0.74 9.75 -18.52
CA LYS A 19 0.33 9.68 -17.11
C LYS A 19 0.15 11.07 -16.50
N LEU A 20 1.07 12.00 -16.76
CA LEU A 20 1.00 13.37 -16.24
C LEU A 20 -0.20 14.14 -16.82
N ARG A 21 -0.61 13.86 -18.07
CA ARG A 21 -1.85 14.41 -18.63
C ARG A 21 -3.11 13.90 -17.92
N LEU A 22 -3.08 12.71 -17.32
CA LEU A 22 -4.22 12.19 -16.54
C LEU A 22 -4.39 12.92 -15.21
N SER A 23 -3.31 13.48 -14.66
CA SER A 23 -3.30 14.29 -13.45
C SER A 23 -3.39 15.79 -13.69
N ASP A 24 -3.63 16.23 -14.94
CA ASP A 24 -3.79 17.65 -15.23
C ASP A 24 -4.99 18.24 -14.46
N GLY A 25 -4.75 19.30 -13.69
CA GLY A 25 -5.73 19.90 -12.78
C GLY A 25 -6.15 19.01 -11.59
N GLN A 26 -5.49 17.87 -11.35
CA GLN A 26 -5.74 16.99 -10.20
C GLN A 26 -4.67 17.19 -9.13
N PRO A 27 -5.00 17.00 -7.85
CA PRO A 27 -4.03 17.16 -6.78
C PRO A 27 -3.03 15.99 -6.69
N LEU A 28 -3.41 14.80 -7.16
CA LEU A 28 -2.59 13.59 -7.12
C LEU A 28 -1.84 13.38 -8.45
N LEU A 29 -0.57 13.00 -8.35
CA LEU A 29 0.30 12.75 -9.50
C LEU A 29 -0.16 11.55 -10.34
N PHE A 30 -0.65 10.49 -9.67
CA PHE A 30 -1.12 9.26 -10.28
C PHE A 30 -2.55 8.91 -9.81
N PRO A 31 -3.60 9.55 -10.37
CA PRO A 31 -4.98 9.36 -9.90
C PRO A 31 -5.45 7.89 -9.94
N HIS A 32 -4.92 7.10 -10.88
CA HIS A 32 -5.23 5.67 -11.00
C HIS A 32 -4.70 4.84 -9.82
N VAL A 33 -3.65 5.29 -9.12
CA VAL A 33 -3.15 4.67 -7.88
C VAL A 33 -4.16 4.86 -6.74
N ASN A 34 -4.72 6.07 -6.59
CA ASN A 34 -5.76 6.30 -5.59
C ASN A 34 -7.04 5.53 -5.91
N GLN A 35 -7.44 5.50 -7.18
CA GLN A 35 -8.61 4.72 -7.62
C GLN A 35 -8.44 3.23 -7.31
N LEU A 36 -7.26 2.65 -7.58
CA LEU A 36 -6.93 1.26 -7.24
C LEU A 36 -7.20 0.95 -5.76
N ILE A 37 -6.74 1.81 -4.86
CA ILE A 37 -6.86 1.62 -3.41
C ILE A 37 -8.32 1.74 -3.00
N ARG A 38 -9.04 2.75 -3.52
CA ARG A 38 -10.49 2.90 -3.31
C ARG A 38 -11.27 1.69 -3.80
N ASP A 39 -10.89 1.10 -4.93
CA ASP A 39 -11.53 -0.10 -5.47
C ASP A 39 -11.31 -1.31 -4.55
N ALA A 40 -10.10 -1.45 -3.99
CA ALA A 40 -9.78 -2.51 -3.04
C ALA A 40 -10.60 -2.36 -1.75
N LEU A 41 -10.60 -1.15 -1.16
CA LEU A 41 -11.39 -0.82 0.04
C LEU A 41 -12.88 -1.08 -0.18
N LYS A 42 -13.43 -0.59 -1.29
CA LYS A 42 -14.84 -0.79 -1.65
C LYS A 42 -15.20 -2.28 -1.74
N ARG A 43 -14.34 -3.12 -2.33
CA ARG A 43 -14.58 -4.58 -2.39
C ARG A 43 -14.45 -5.27 -1.04
N ALA A 44 -13.73 -4.69 -0.09
CA ALA A 44 -13.61 -5.16 1.28
C ALA A 44 -14.71 -4.60 2.22
N ASP A 45 -15.71 -3.90 1.68
CA ASP A 45 -16.74 -3.18 2.43
C ASP A 45 -16.16 -2.15 3.42
N MET A 46 -15.06 -1.51 3.02
CA MET A 46 -14.39 -0.44 3.77
C MET A 46 -14.59 0.91 3.07
N THR A 47 -14.88 1.94 3.86
CA THR A 47 -15.09 3.32 3.42
C THR A 47 -13.90 4.22 3.69
N ASP A 48 -13.06 3.87 4.65
CA ASP A 48 -11.91 4.65 5.10
C ASP A 48 -10.62 3.82 5.08
N LEU A 49 -9.49 4.47 4.79
CA LEU A 49 -8.16 3.86 4.80
C LEU A 49 -7.81 3.32 6.19
N LEU A 50 -8.19 4.04 7.26
CA LEU A 50 -7.87 3.71 8.65
C LEU A 50 -8.67 2.50 9.20
N GLN A 51 -9.48 1.85 8.36
CA GLN A 51 -10.00 0.52 8.65
C GLN A 51 -8.97 -0.59 8.35
N LEU A 52 -7.84 -0.23 7.74
CA LEU A 52 -6.63 -1.03 7.64
C LEU A 52 -5.71 -0.71 8.81
N ASP A 53 -4.95 -1.70 9.25
CA ASP A 53 -3.97 -1.59 10.34
C ASP A 53 -2.55 -1.33 9.82
N GLY A 54 -2.37 -1.23 8.50
CA GLY A 54 -1.09 -0.97 7.86
C GLY A 54 -1.02 -1.42 6.41
N LEU A 55 0.12 -1.16 5.78
CA LEU A 55 0.39 -1.46 4.38
C LEU A 55 1.73 -2.17 4.17
N GLU A 56 1.76 -3.08 3.19
CA GLU A 56 3.00 -3.49 2.51
C GLU A 56 3.01 -2.84 1.12
N VAL A 57 3.98 -1.98 0.84
CA VAL A 57 4.06 -1.20 -0.39
C VAL A 57 5.31 -1.54 -1.18
N HIS A 58 5.26 -1.33 -2.49
CA HIS A 58 6.38 -1.60 -3.39
C HIS A 58 7.38 -0.43 -3.39
N ASP A 59 8.18 -0.35 -2.34
CA ASP A 59 9.26 0.61 -2.12
C ASP A 59 10.53 0.25 -2.91
N CYS A 60 10.44 0.04 -4.23
CA CYS A 60 11.65 -0.24 -5.03
C CYS A 60 12.66 0.93 -4.99
N PHE A 61 12.18 2.12 -4.61
CA PHE A 61 12.92 3.27 -4.13
C PHE A 61 12.14 3.94 -2.98
N SER A 62 12.80 4.74 -2.14
CA SER A 62 12.13 5.49 -1.07
C SER A 62 11.04 6.43 -1.59
N ILE A 63 11.24 7.03 -2.76
CA ILE A 63 10.25 7.93 -3.38
C ILE A 63 8.94 7.21 -3.77
N THR A 64 9.00 5.91 -4.08
CA THR A 64 7.79 5.12 -4.36
C THR A 64 6.94 4.92 -3.12
N GLU A 65 7.54 4.63 -1.96
CA GLU A 65 6.82 4.62 -0.68
C GLU A 65 6.23 6.00 -0.36
N TYR A 66 7.03 7.06 -0.50
CA TYR A 66 6.60 8.45 -0.26
C TYR A 66 5.38 8.84 -1.11
N THR A 67 5.35 8.40 -2.37
CA THR A 67 4.21 8.61 -3.28
C THR A 67 2.98 7.82 -2.83
N VAL A 68 3.14 6.64 -2.22
CA VAL A 68 1.97 5.84 -1.81
C VAL A 68 1.26 6.45 -0.61
N ILE A 69 1.98 7.13 0.28
CA ILE A 69 1.42 7.75 1.50
C ILE A 69 0.26 8.72 1.19
N ASP A 70 0.44 9.66 0.27
CA ASP A 70 -0.61 10.61 -0.08
C ASP A 70 -1.62 10.02 -1.09
N HIS A 71 -1.18 9.11 -1.97
CA HIS A 71 -2.07 8.47 -2.93
C HIS A 71 -3.01 7.44 -2.30
N CYS A 72 -2.65 6.83 -1.17
CA CYS A 72 -3.56 6.00 -0.38
C CYS A 72 -4.53 6.85 0.46
N GLY A 73 -4.20 8.12 0.68
CA GLY A 73 -5.00 9.07 1.46
C GLY A 73 -4.62 9.16 2.93
N LEU A 74 -3.44 8.68 3.33
CA LEU A 74 -2.97 8.80 4.71
C LEU A 74 -2.65 10.26 5.09
N THR A 75 -2.19 11.03 4.10
CA THR A 75 -1.98 12.48 4.17
C THR A 75 -2.60 13.17 2.96
N ALA A 76 -2.73 14.50 3.01
CA ALA A 76 -3.09 15.27 1.82
C ALA A 76 -2.00 15.16 0.73
N PRO A 77 -2.36 15.34 -0.56
CA PRO A 77 -1.41 15.35 -1.67
C PRO A 77 -0.24 16.32 -1.44
N GLY A 78 0.99 15.83 -1.59
CA GLY A 78 2.21 16.60 -1.34
C GLY A 78 2.62 16.73 0.13
N GLU A 79 1.84 16.18 1.07
CA GLU A 79 2.11 16.23 2.51
C GLU A 79 2.61 14.91 3.11
N SER A 80 3.07 13.96 2.28
CA SER A 80 3.54 12.64 2.74
C SER A 80 4.64 12.71 3.81
N TRP A 81 5.46 13.77 3.78
CA TRP A 81 6.50 14.03 4.78
C TRP A 81 5.94 14.09 6.22
N LYS A 82 4.70 14.54 6.41
CA LYS A 82 4.09 14.65 7.74
C LYS A 82 3.96 13.29 8.40
N ALA A 83 3.52 12.27 7.67
CA ALA A 83 3.40 10.91 8.20
C ALA A 83 4.76 10.30 8.60
N ILE A 84 5.84 10.77 7.98
CA ILE A 84 7.21 10.34 8.31
C ILE A 84 7.70 11.08 9.57
N GLU A 85 7.64 12.41 9.57
CA GLU A 85 8.09 13.25 10.71
C GLU A 85 7.29 12.98 11.99
N GLU A 86 6.00 12.69 11.86
CA GLU A 86 5.12 12.34 12.97
C GLU A 86 5.27 10.86 13.40
N GLY A 87 6.09 10.06 12.70
CA GLY A 87 6.33 8.66 13.01
C GLY A 87 5.13 7.72 12.77
N ARG A 88 4.12 8.18 12.02
CA ARG A 88 2.87 7.44 11.74
C ARG A 88 3.11 6.10 11.05
N ILE A 89 4.07 6.08 10.13
CA ILE A 89 4.39 4.90 9.31
C ILE A 89 5.41 3.95 9.97
N CYS A 90 5.95 4.31 11.13
CA CYS A 90 6.87 3.46 11.87
C CYS A 90 6.14 2.19 12.35
N LYS A 91 6.90 1.14 12.71
CA LYS A 91 6.34 -0.13 13.22
C LYS A 91 5.33 0.07 14.36
N ASP A 92 5.62 1.02 15.26
CA ASP A 92 4.81 1.34 16.44
C ASP A 92 3.96 2.61 16.24
N GLY A 93 3.88 3.12 15.00
CA GLY A 93 3.04 4.24 14.62
C GLY A 93 1.55 3.85 14.49
N ASP A 94 0.70 4.83 14.19
CA ASP A 94 -0.75 4.62 14.05
C ASP A 94 -1.14 3.95 12.72
N PHE A 95 -0.26 3.96 11.72
CA PHE A 95 -0.48 3.31 10.44
C PHE A 95 0.84 2.78 9.83
N PRO A 96 1.39 1.68 10.37
CA PRO A 96 2.67 1.13 9.92
C PRO A 96 2.71 0.82 8.42
N VAL A 97 3.79 1.22 7.76
CA VAL A 97 4.07 0.89 6.35
C VAL A 97 5.34 0.05 6.30
N ASN A 98 5.30 -1.06 5.56
CA ASN A 98 6.43 -1.95 5.36
C ASN A 98 7.06 -2.46 6.67
N ALA A 99 6.23 -2.85 7.64
CA ALA A 99 6.71 -3.45 8.89
C ALA A 99 7.60 -4.68 8.65
N SER A 100 7.44 -5.37 7.51
CA SER A 100 8.33 -6.46 7.07
C SER A 100 9.79 -6.04 6.82
N GLY A 101 10.03 -4.74 6.61
CA GLY A 101 11.29 -4.18 6.09
C GLY A 101 11.22 -3.77 4.62
N GLY A 102 10.12 -4.07 3.92
CA GLY A 102 9.92 -3.64 2.53
C GLY A 102 10.90 -4.26 1.54
N LEU A 103 10.87 -3.78 0.30
CA LEU A 103 11.80 -4.14 -0.76
C LEU A 103 13.21 -3.62 -0.47
N ILE A 104 13.33 -2.45 0.18
CA ILE A 104 14.64 -1.86 0.55
C ILE A 104 15.36 -2.76 1.55
N GLY A 105 14.66 -3.26 2.59
CA GLY A 105 15.27 -4.07 3.64
C GLY A 105 15.39 -5.56 3.28
N LEU A 106 14.39 -6.15 2.62
CA LEU A 106 14.35 -7.59 2.34
C LEU A 106 14.87 -7.97 0.94
N GLY A 107 15.01 -6.99 0.05
CA GLY A 107 15.34 -7.19 -1.36
C GLY A 107 14.11 -7.33 -2.27
N HIS A 108 14.37 -7.22 -3.57
CA HIS A 108 13.35 -7.13 -4.60
C HIS A 108 13.54 -8.14 -5.76
N PRO A 109 13.33 -9.46 -5.55
CA PRO A 109 13.15 -10.39 -6.66
C PRO A 109 11.80 -10.09 -7.33
N VAL A 110 11.85 -9.44 -8.50
CA VAL A 110 10.69 -8.76 -9.13
C VAL A 110 9.44 -9.62 -9.16
N GLY A 111 9.53 -10.86 -9.68
CA GLY A 111 8.38 -11.77 -9.78
C GLY A 111 7.87 -12.32 -8.44
N ALA A 112 8.71 -12.39 -7.41
CA ALA A 112 8.34 -12.92 -6.10
C ALA A 112 7.74 -11.84 -5.17
N THR A 113 8.03 -10.56 -5.43
CA THR A 113 7.73 -9.45 -4.52
C THR A 113 6.25 -9.35 -4.18
N GLY A 114 5.35 -9.40 -5.18
CA GLY A 114 3.91 -9.31 -4.92
C GLY A 114 3.37 -10.48 -4.07
N VAL A 115 3.92 -11.68 -4.26
CA VAL A 115 3.55 -12.86 -3.46
C VAL A 115 4.09 -12.75 -2.04
N ARG A 116 5.33 -12.28 -1.89
CA ARG A 116 5.95 -12.02 -0.57
C ARG A 116 5.13 -11.00 0.22
N MET A 117 4.78 -9.86 -0.38
CA MET A 117 3.96 -8.84 0.28
C MET A 117 2.61 -9.40 0.76
N LEU A 118 1.96 -10.25 -0.05
CA LEU A 118 0.71 -10.90 0.35
C LEU A 118 0.92 -11.87 1.52
N LEU A 119 2.03 -12.62 1.52
CA LEU A 119 2.44 -13.48 2.62
C LEU A 119 2.73 -12.66 3.89
N ASP A 120 3.36 -11.50 3.77
CA ASP A 120 3.67 -10.62 4.89
C ASP A 120 2.38 -10.05 5.50
N CYS A 121 1.43 -9.58 4.68
CA CYS A 121 0.09 -9.21 5.15
C CYS A 121 -0.64 -10.38 5.83
N TYR A 122 -0.56 -11.60 5.27
CA TYR A 122 -1.12 -12.80 5.89
C TYR A 122 -0.52 -13.06 7.28
N LYS A 123 0.81 -13.01 7.41
CA LYS A 123 1.49 -13.22 8.69
C LYS A 123 1.04 -12.20 9.73
N GLN A 124 0.92 -10.93 9.35
CA GLN A 124 0.46 -9.87 10.24
C GLN A 124 -0.94 -10.17 10.80
N VAL A 125 -1.93 -10.41 9.93
CA VAL A 125 -3.31 -10.66 10.37
C VAL A 125 -3.53 -12.03 11.03
N SER A 126 -2.53 -12.92 10.94
CA SER A 126 -2.54 -14.23 11.60
C SER A 126 -1.83 -14.23 12.96
N GLY A 127 -1.19 -13.12 13.36
CA GLY A 127 -0.35 -13.09 14.55
C GLY A 127 0.94 -13.90 14.41
N GLN A 128 1.45 -14.06 13.18
CA GLN A 128 2.60 -14.91 12.83
C GLN A 128 3.75 -14.11 12.21
N ALA A 129 3.78 -12.78 12.37
CA ALA A 129 4.84 -11.93 11.82
C ALA A 129 6.12 -11.87 12.69
N GLY A 130 6.14 -12.53 13.85
CA GLY A 130 7.34 -12.59 14.70
C GLY A 130 7.75 -11.21 15.19
N GLU A 131 9.03 -10.84 15.01
CA GLU A 131 9.58 -9.57 15.50
C GLU A 131 8.97 -8.33 14.79
N THR A 132 8.40 -8.51 13.59
CA THR A 132 7.78 -7.43 12.82
C THR A 132 6.27 -7.30 13.05
N GLN A 133 5.72 -8.02 14.04
CA GLN A 133 4.29 -8.04 14.31
C GLN A 133 3.74 -6.65 14.68
N ILE A 134 2.74 -6.22 13.91
CA ILE A 134 1.89 -5.07 14.22
C ILE A 134 0.87 -5.49 15.27
N THR A 135 0.73 -4.67 16.31
CA THR A 135 -0.20 -4.94 17.42
C THR A 135 -1.64 -4.98 16.90
N ASN A 136 -2.36 -6.07 17.20
CA ASN A 136 -3.77 -6.25 16.86
C ASN A 136 -4.13 -6.14 15.37
N ALA A 137 -3.20 -6.39 14.45
CA ALA A 137 -3.48 -6.35 13.01
C ALA A 137 -4.61 -7.32 12.63
N LYS A 138 -5.70 -6.80 12.06
CA LYS A 138 -6.87 -7.53 11.55
C LYS A 138 -7.05 -7.38 10.04
N ASN A 139 -6.63 -6.27 9.46
CA ASN A 139 -6.74 -5.94 8.05
C ASN A 139 -5.44 -5.27 7.56
N MET A 140 -4.72 -5.91 6.64
CA MET A 140 -3.53 -5.34 6.01
C MET A 140 -3.76 -5.24 4.51
N ALA A 141 -3.20 -4.24 3.85
CA ALA A 141 -3.26 -4.15 2.39
C ALA A 141 -1.89 -4.12 1.73
N THR A 142 -1.84 -4.63 0.51
CA THR A 142 -0.67 -4.52 -0.36
C THR A 142 -0.85 -3.37 -1.36
N PHE A 143 0.24 -2.72 -1.75
CA PHE A 143 0.30 -1.90 -2.95
C PHE A 143 1.51 -2.33 -3.79
N ASN A 144 1.26 -3.17 -4.79
CA ASN A 144 2.28 -3.65 -5.72
C ASN A 144 2.25 -2.82 -7.01
N LEU A 145 3.41 -2.42 -7.52
CA LEU A 145 3.54 -1.61 -8.73
C LEU A 145 4.51 -2.24 -9.73
N GLY A 146 4.27 -2.01 -11.02
CA GLY A 146 5.10 -2.42 -12.14
C GLY A 146 5.37 -1.24 -13.07
N GLY A 147 6.65 -1.09 -13.45
CA GLY A 147 7.13 0.10 -14.16
C GLY A 147 6.95 1.37 -13.32
N SER A 148 6.76 2.52 -13.97
CA SER A 148 6.50 3.79 -13.28
C SER A 148 5.00 3.97 -13.01
N ALA A 149 4.45 3.16 -12.11
CA ALA A 149 3.02 3.03 -11.83
C ALA A 149 2.19 2.70 -13.10
N THR A 150 2.75 1.93 -14.03
CA THR A 150 2.08 1.55 -15.27
C THR A 150 1.06 0.44 -15.02
N THR A 151 1.39 -0.54 -14.18
CA THR A 151 0.45 -1.56 -13.72
C THR A 151 0.54 -1.64 -12.22
N CYS A 152 -0.60 -1.57 -11.54
CA CYS A 152 -0.65 -1.63 -10.08
C CYS A 152 -1.72 -2.63 -9.66
N ALA A 153 -1.43 -3.35 -8.57
CA ALA A 153 -2.32 -4.32 -7.96
C ALA A 153 -2.33 -4.13 -6.45
N SER A 154 -3.49 -4.33 -5.83
CA SER A 154 -3.65 -4.24 -4.38
C SER A 154 -4.56 -5.36 -3.91
N PHE A 155 -4.24 -5.93 -2.75
CA PHE A 155 -5.06 -6.91 -2.04
C PHE A 155 -5.21 -6.46 -0.59
N ILE A 156 -6.42 -6.59 -0.05
CA ILE A 156 -6.69 -6.45 1.39
C ILE A 156 -6.82 -7.86 1.94
N VAL A 157 -5.91 -8.24 2.83
CA VAL A 157 -5.96 -9.49 3.59
C VAL A 157 -6.51 -9.16 4.98
N GLY A 158 -7.50 -9.91 5.44
CA GLY A 158 -7.99 -9.73 6.80
C GLY A 158 -8.69 -10.93 7.38
N ILE A 159 -9.00 -10.82 8.67
CA ILE A 159 -9.83 -11.77 9.41
C ILE A 159 -11.22 -11.17 9.63
N ASN A 160 -12.24 -12.04 9.68
CA ASN A 160 -13.56 -11.62 10.17
C ASN A 160 -13.52 -11.63 11.70
N GLU A 161 -14.31 -10.76 12.32
CA GLU A 161 -14.64 -10.87 13.75
C GLU A 161 -15.41 -12.17 14.03
#